data_AF-A0A3E2MPQ6-F1
#
_entry.id   AF-A0A3E2MPQ6-F1
#
_cell.length_a   1.000
_cell.length_b   1.000
_cell.length_c   1.000
_cell.angle_alpha   90.00
_cell.angle_beta   90.00
_cell.angle_gamma   90.00
#
_symmetry.space_group_name_H-M   'P 1'
#
loop_
_entity.id
_entity.type
_entity.pdbx_description
1 polymer ?
#
loop_
_entity_poly.entity_id
_entity_poly.type
_entity_poly.pdbx_seq_one_letter_code
_entity_poly.pdbx_strand_id
1 'polypeptide(L)'
;MVALPNVGGGVRQVPIVDPAISARLLELAATVGDGLLLAPTAAVAERNIANRVSEQLRSHGHPGVETVALRNRWILDLAQRVPAVLLQQLADVCDLRILGDERQLLPQYELRHAASILSEVQR
;
A
#
# COMPACT_ATOMS: atom_id res chain seq x y z
N MET A 1 12.82 -1.49 1.67
CA MET A 1 11.92 -0.98 2.75
C MET A 1 11.93 0.54 2.68
N VAL A 2 10.81 1.18 3.00
CA VAL A 2 10.69 2.66 3.07
C VAL A 2 10.20 3.10 4.43
N ALA A 3 10.75 4.20 4.92
CA ALA A 3 10.35 4.87 6.16
C ALA A 3 9.30 5.94 5.84
N LEU A 4 8.15 5.88 6.50
CA LEU A 4 7.05 6.83 6.32
C LEU A 4 6.63 7.40 7.69
N PRO A 5 6.27 8.68 7.80
CA PRO A 5 5.72 9.22 9.03
C PRO A 5 4.39 8.52 9.35
N ASN A 6 4.18 8.22 10.63
CA ASN A 6 2.95 7.57 11.10
C ASN A 6 1.99 8.56 11.79
N VAL A 7 0.70 8.20 11.89
CA VAL A 7 -0.34 9.06 12.50
C VAL A 7 -0.05 9.38 13.97
N GLY A 8 0.67 8.51 14.67
CA GLY A 8 1.11 8.71 16.06
C GLY A 8 2.34 9.61 16.24
N GLY A 9 2.84 10.25 15.18
CA GLY A 9 4.01 11.14 15.24
C GLY A 9 5.37 10.43 15.21
N GLY A 10 5.39 9.11 15.00
CA GLY A 10 6.59 8.32 14.80
C GLY A 10 6.87 8.01 13.32
N VAL A 11 7.66 6.97 13.09
CA VAL A 11 7.97 6.45 11.75
C VAL A 11 7.52 5.01 11.66
N ARG A 12 6.83 4.66 10.58
CA ARG A 12 6.55 3.27 10.21
C ARG A 12 7.49 2.83 9.09
N GLN A 13 7.89 1.58 9.16
CA GLN A 13 8.70 0.93 8.15
C GLN A 13 7.81 0.03 7.30
N VAL A 14 7.77 0.28 5.99
CA VAL A 14 6.97 -0.51 5.05
C VAL A 14 7.91 -1.29 4.13
N PRO A 15 7.84 -2.64 4.13
CA PRO A 15 8.68 -3.44 3.26
C PRO A 15 8.26 -3.26 1.80
N ILE A 16 9.25 -3.29 0.90
CA ILE A 16 9.03 -3.39 -0.54
C ILE A 16 9.47 -4.80 -0.90
N VAL A 17 8.49 -5.64 -1.26
CA VAL A 17 8.73 -7.08 -1.50
C VAL A 17 9.19 -7.36 -2.93
N ASP A 18 8.94 -6.44 -3.87
CA ASP A 18 9.39 -6.55 -5.24
C ASP A 18 10.87 -6.14 -5.35
N PRO A 19 11.78 -7.06 -5.73
CA PRO A 19 13.21 -6.77 -5.80
C PRO A 19 13.56 -5.69 -6.82
N ALA A 20 12.87 -5.63 -7.95
CA ALA A 20 13.14 -4.66 -9.01
C ALA A 20 12.71 -3.24 -8.58
N ILE A 21 11.54 -3.11 -7.93
CA ILE A 21 11.09 -1.83 -7.36
C ILE A 21 12.06 -1.40 -6.25
N SER A 22 12.48 -2.33 -5.39
CA SER A 22 13.42 -2.04 -4.31
C SER A 22 14.76 -1.54 -4.85
N ALA A 23 15.34 -2.22 -5.86
CA ALA A 23 16.58 -1.81 -6.49
C ALA A 23 16.48 -0.40 -7.09
N ARG A 24 15.41 -0.13 -7.87
CA ARG A 24 15.19 1.18 -8.49
C ARG A 24 15.06 2.30 -7.45
N LEU A 25 14.40 2.04 -6.32
CA LEU A 25 14.26 3.03 -5.26
C LEU A 25 15.58 3.29 -4.52
N LEU A 26 16.42 2.27 -4.36
CA LEU A 26 17.77 2.43 -3.78
C LEU A 26 18.68 3.25 -4.68
N GLU A 27 18.66 2.99 -6.00
CA GLU A 27 19.40 3.79 -6.99
C GLU A 27 18.95 5.26 -6.97
N LEU A 28 17.64 5.48 -6.92
CA LEU A 28 17.07 6.82 -6.83
C LEU A 28 17.48 7.52 -5.52
N ALA A 29 17.43 6.81 -4.40
CA ALA A 29 17.86 7.34 -3.09
C ALA A 29 19.35 7.70 -3.07
N ALA A 30 20.21 6.88 -3.68
CA ALA A 30 21.64 7.17 -3.80
C ALA A 30 21.90 8.45 -4.62
N THR A 31 21.02 8.76 -5.58
CA THR A 31 21.13 9.96 -6.42
C THR A 31 20.64 11.22 -5.71
N VAL A 32 19.63 11.09 -4.85
CA VAL A 32 18.96 12.23 -4.18
C VAL A 32 19.53 12.52 -2.77
N GLY A 33 20.18 11.54 -2.13
CA GLY A 33 20.67 11.66 -0.75
C GLY A 33 19.54 11.84 0.26
N ASP A 34 19.68 12.82 1.17
CA ASP A 34 18.66 13.16 2.17
C ASP A 34 17.50 14.02 1.62
N GLY A 35 17.49 14.27 0.31
CA GLY A 35 16.45 15.02 -0.37
C GLY A 35 15.15 14.23 -0.56
N LEU A 36 14.08 14.94 -0.92
CA LEU A 36 12.79 14.32 -1.27
C LEU A 36 12.88 13.60 -2.62
N LEU A 37 12.61 12.29 -2.62
CA LEU A 37 12.62 11.43 -3.82
C LEU A 37 11.65 11.88 -4.92
N LEU A 38 10.53 12.50 -4.56
CA LEU A 38 9.46 12.92 -5.48
C LEU A 38 9.16 14.43 -5.36
N ALA A 39 10.19 15.27 -5.17
CA ALA A 39 10.01 16.72 -5.14
C ALA A 39 9.95 17.33 -6.56
N PRO A 40 9.14 18.38 -6.79
CA PRO A 40 9.10 19.08 -8.08
C PRO A 40 10.44 19.62 -8.58
N THR A 41 11.42 19.76 -7.68
CA THR A 41 12.77 20.30 -7.92
C THR A 41 13.86 19.23 -7.93
N ALA A 42 13.54 17.97 -7.65
CA ALA A 42 14.55 16.91 -7.68
C ALA A 42 14.93 16.59 -9.13
N ALA A 43 16.24 16.54 -9.42
CA ALA A 43 16.78 16.35 -10.76
C ALA A 43 16.31 15.05 -11.47
N VAL A 44 15.84 14.07 -10.69
CA VAL A 44 15.37 12.76 -11.16
C VAL A 44 13.85 12.59 -11.02
N ALA A 45 13.19 13.45 -10.22
CA ALA A 45 11.76 13.37 -10.05
C ALA A 45 11.09 14.10 -11.22
N GLU A 46 10.59 13.34 -12.18
CA GLU A 46 9.70 13.91 -13.18
C GLU A 46 8.51 14.55 -12.48
N ARG A 47 8.47 15.89 -12.54
CA ARG A 47 7.35 16.70 -12.12
C ARG A 47 6.08 16.06 -12.68
N ASN A 48 5.21 15.60 -11.78
CA ASN A 48 3.93 14.97 -12.09
C ASN A 48 3.95 13.51 -12.57
N ILE A 49 4.81 12.64 -12.04
CA ILE A 49 4.78 11.20 -12.36
C ILE A 49 3.38 10.58 -12.24
N ALA A 50 2.61 10.94 -11.20
CA ALA A 50 1.24 10.48 -11.01
C ALA A 50 0.28 10.99 -12.10
N ASN A 51 0.46 12.24 -12.58
CA ASN A 51 -0.36 12.76 -13.68
C ASN A 51 0.00 12.08 -15.00
N ARG A 52 1.28 11.83 -15.25
CA ARG A 52 1.71 11.11 -16.45
C ARG A 52 1.17 9.69 -16.50
N VAL A 53 1.26 8.96 -15.38
CA VAL A 53 0.65 7.63 -15.28
C VAL A 53 -0.87 7.74 -15.50
N SER A 54 -1.52 8.76 -14.94
CA SER A 54 -2.95 9.00 -15.16
C SER A 54 -3.30 9.33 -16.62
N GLU A 55 -2.47 10.12 -17.31
CA GLU A 55 -2.64 10.44 -18.73
C GLU A 55 -2.46 9.19 -19.60
N GLN A 56 -1.44 8.38 -19.31
CA GLN A 56 -1.23 7.09 -19.98
C GLN A 56 -2.41 6.15 -19.75
N LEU A 57 -2.92 6.04 -18.53
CA LEU A 57 -4.11 5.23 -18.26
C LEU A 57 -5.31 5.71 -19.07
N ARG A 58 -5.56 7.02 -19.10
CA ARG A 58 -6.64 7.63 -19.90
C ARG A 58 -6.47 7.38 -21.39
N SER A 59 -5.25 7.45 -21.93
CA SER A 59 -5.00 7.19 -23.35
C SER A 59 -5.28 5.74 -23.75
N HIS A 60 -5.26 4.81 -22.79
CA HIS A 60 -5.63 3.41 -22.98
C HIS A 60 -7.10 3.12 -22.58
N GLY A 61 -7.91 4.15 -22.33
CA GLY A 61 -9.32 4.00 -21.98
C GLY A 61 -9.60 3.65 -20.51
N HIS A 62 -8.60 3.77 -19.64
CA HIS A 62 -8.76 3.54 -18.20
C HIS A 62 -8.97 4.86 -17.42
N PRO A 63 -9.66 4.83 -16.27
CA PRO A 63 -9.65 5.94 -15.33
C PRO A 63 -8.22 6.32 -14.91
N GLY A 64 -8.01 7.59 -14.56
CA GLY A 64 -6.73 8.05 -14.01
C GLY A 64 -6.40 7.41 -12.66
N VAL A 65 -5.20 7.69 -12.15
CA VAL A 65 -4.77 7.18 -10.84
C VAL A 65 -5.58 7.84 -9.73
N GLU A 66 -6.24 7.02 -8.90
CA GLU A 66 -6.88 7.45 -7.67
C GLU A 66 -6.13 6.85 -6.47
N THR A 67 -5.29 7.67 -5.83
CA THR A 67 -4.36 7.22 -4.78
C THR A 67 -5.08 6.68 -3.54
N VAL A 68 -6.22 7.28 -3.17
CA VAL A 68 -7.05 6.82 -2.06
C VAL A 68 -7.64 5.44 -2.37
N ALA A 69 -8.22 5.26 -3.56
CA ALA A 69 -8.77 3.97 -3.98
C ALA A 69 -7.69 2.88 -4.03
N LEU A 70 -6.49 3.19 -4.54
CA LEU A 70 -5.36 2.24 -4.55
C LEU A 70 -4.92 1.86 -3.13
N ARG A 71 -4.85 2.84 -2.21
CA ARG A 71 -4.54 2.58 -0.81
C ARG A 71 -5.60 1.70 -0.16
N ASN A 72 -6.87 2.00 -0.38
CA ASN A 72 -7.98 1.21 0.13
C ASN A 72 -7.92 -0.22 -0.38
N ARG A 73 -7.70 -0.40 -1.69
CA ARG A 73 -7.54 -1.72 -2.28
C ARG A 73 -6.38 -2.50 -1.65
N TRP A 74 -5.23 -1.86 -1.46
CA TRP A 74 -4.08 -2.48 -0.82
C TRP A 74 -4.37 -2.92 0.63
N ILE A 75 -5.12 -2.13 1.40
CA ILE A 75 -5.55 -2.49 2.76
C ILE A 75 -6.44 -3.75 2.72
N LEU A 76 -7.38 -3.84 1.78
CA LEU A 76 -8.24 -5.02 1.62
C LEU A 76 -7.45 -6.26 1.22
N ASP A 77 -6.44 -6.12 0.36
CA ASP A 77 -5.56 -7.22 -0.03
C ASP A 77 -4.68 -7.69 1.15
N LEU A 78 -4.19 -6.76 1.98
CA LEU A 78 -3.47 -7.09 3.22
C LEU A 78 -4.36 -7.80 4.25
N ALA A 79 -5.61 -7.37 4.41
CA ALA A 79 -6.52 -7.92 5.42
C ALA A 79 -6.79 -9.42 5.22
N GLN A 80 -6.61 -9.90 3.99
CA GLN A 80 -6.76 -11.31 3.64
C GLN A 80 -5.50 -12.14 3.88
N ARG A 81 -4.34 -11.51 4.09
CA ARG A 81 -3.02 -12.16 4.04
C ARG A 81 -2.22 -12.05 5.32
N VAL A 82 -2.49 -11.03 6.14
CA VAL A 82 -1.70 -10.78 7.35
C VAL A 82 -2.59 -10.57 8.58
N PRO A 83 -2.07 -10.84 9.79
CA PRO A 83 -2.80 -10.54 11.03
C PRO A 83 -3.20 -9.07 11.13
N ALA A 84 -4.34 -8.80 11.77
CA ALA A 84 -4.90 -7.44 11.91
C ALA A 84 -3.91 -6.43 12.50
N VAL A 85 -3.11 -6.84 13.49
CA VAL A 85 -2.09 -5.99 14.12
C VAL A 85 -1.00 -5.57 13.11
N LEU A 86 -0.51 -6.52 12.28
CA LEU A 86 0.47 -6.21 11.25
C LEU A 86 -0.13 -5.32 10.15
N LEU A 87 -1.38 -5.56 9.78
CA LEU A 87 -2.11 -4.67 8.87
C LEU A 87 -2.16 -3.24 9.43
N GLN A 88 -2.54 -3.06 10.69
CA GLN A 88 -2.60 -1.73 11.32
C GLN A 88 -1.25 -1.03 11.30
N GLN A 89 -0.17 -1.77 11.61
CA GLN A 89 1.20 -1.23 11.59
C GLN A 89 1.66 -0.79 10.19
N LEU A 90 1.41 -1.61 9.17
CA LEU A 90 1.85 -1.33 7.80
C LEU A 90 1.00 -0.25 7.13
N ALA A 91 -0.32 -0.36 7.30
CA ALA A 91 -1.27 0.56 6.70
C ALA A 91 -1.38 1.88 7.45
N ASP A 92 -1.02 1.92 8.73
CA ASP A 92 -1.17 3.10 9.60
C ASP A 92 -2.64 3.53 9.72
N VAL A 93 -3.47 2.57 10.09
CA VAL A 93 -4.91 2.77 10.29
C VAL A 93 -5.28 2.61 11.76
N CYS A 94 -6.01 3.59 12.30
CA CYS A 94 -6.44 3.59 13.69
C CYS A 94 -7.56 2.58 13.95
N ASP A 95 -8.45 2.40 12.97
CA ASP A 95 -9.53 1.43 13.00
C ASP A 95 -9.61 0.65 11.67
N LEU A 96 -10.45 -0.39 11.66
CA LEU A 96 -10.66 -1.24 10.49
C LEU A 96 -12.00 -0.93 9.79
N ARG A 97 -12.51 0.31 9.91
CA ARG A 97 -13.83 0.69 9.36
C ARG A 97 -13.94 0.41 7.87
N ILE A 98 -12.85 0.60 7.13
CA ILE A 98 -12.75 0.28 5.70
C ILE A 98 -13.14 -1.17 5.37
N LEU A 99 -12.92 -2.14 6.26
CA LEU A 99 -13.35 -3.52 6.04
C LEU A 99 -14.88 -3.66 6.10
N GLY A 100 -15.54 -2.82 6.90
CA GLY A 100 -17.00 -2.72 6.96
C GLY A 100 -17.56 -1.97 5.75
N ASP A 101 -16.98 -0.82 5.43
CA ASP A 101 -17.43 0.05 4.33
C ASP A 101 -17.32 -0.67 2.96
N GLU A 102 -16.24 -1.43 2.75
CA GLU A 102 -15.96 -2.15 1.51
C GLU A 102 -16.24 -3.66 1.60
N ARG A 103 -17.19 -4.07 2.46
CA ARG A 103 -17.48 -5.49 2.72
C ARG A 103 -17.78 -6.31 1.46
N GLN A 104 -18.36 -5.68 0.46
CA GLN A 104 -18.69 -6.29 -0.83
C GLN A 104 -17.46 -6.65 -1.69
N LEU A 105 -16.29 -6.09 -1.38
CA LEU A 105 -15.01 -6.41 -2.02
C LEU A 105 -14.20 -7.48 -1.25
N LEU A 106 -14.68 -7.88 -0.06
CA LEU A 106 -14.02 -8.88 0.77
C LEU A 106 -14.52 -10.30 0.47
N PRO A 107 -13.67 -11.33 0.66
CA PRO A 107 -14.11 -12.72 0.59
C PRO A 107 -15.22 -13.01 1.60
N GLN A 108 -16.24 -13.75 1.16
CA GLN A 108 -17.28 -14.26 2.04
C GLN A 108 -16.94 -15.70 2.44
N TYR A 109 -16.62 -15.90 3.72
CA TYR A 109 -16.30 -17.21 4.24
C TYR A 109 -17.58 -17.95 4.63
N GLU A 110 -17.81 -19.09 3.99
CA GLU A 110 -18.75 -20.07 4.53
C GLU A 110 -18.26 -20.68 5.85
N LEU A 111 -19.19 -21.17 6.67
CA LEU A 111 -18.92 -21.69 8.01
C LEU A 111 -17.85 -22.79 8.03
N ARG A 112 -17.80 -23.65 6.99
CA ARG A 112 -16.78 -24.69 6.86
C ARG A 112 -15.36 -24.12 6.74
N HIS A 113 -15.20 -23.00 6.04
CA HIS A 113 -13.90 -22.34 5.91
C HIS A 113 -13.49 -21.72 7.24
N ALA A 114 -14.43 -21.07 7.93
CA ALA A 114 -14.20 -20.51 9.26
C ALA A 114 -13.77 -21.58 10.26
N ALA A 115 -14.42 -22.75 10.28
CA ALA A 115 -14.06 -23.86 11.16
C ALA A 115 -12.64 -24.38 10.89
N SER A 116 -12.25 -24.51 9.62
CA SER A 116 -10.88 -24.92 9.23
C SER A 116 -9.84 -23.93 9.73
N ILE A 117 -10.03 -22.64 9.46
CA ILE A 117 -9.10 -21.57 9.86
C ILE A 117 -8.96 -21.52 11.39
N LEU A 118 -10.08 -21.58 12.12
CA LEU A 118 -10.06 -21.55 13.59
C LEU A 118 -9.36 -22.77 14.19
N SER A 119 -9.47 -23.93 13.54
CA SER A 119 -8.78 -25.15 13.99
C SER A 119 -7.27 -25.07 13.77
N GLU A 120 -6.81 -24.40 12.72
CA GLU A 120 -5.38 -24.17 12.44
C GLU A 120 -4.76 -23.22 13.48
N VAL A 121 -5.49 -22.19 13.90
CA VAL A 121 -5.03 -21.21 14.90
C VAL A 121 -4.88 -21.83 16.30
N GLN A 122 -5.60 -22.92 16.60
CA GLN A 122 -5.54 -23.61 17.88
C GLN A 122 -4.38 -24.61 18.02
N ARG A 123 -3.64 -24.89 16.95
CA ARG A 123 -2.46 -25.77 16.97
C ARG A 123 -1.18 -24.96 17.22
#